data_AF-A0A6A4U3T8-F1
#
_entry.id   AF-A0A6A4U3T8-F1
#
_cell.length_a   1.000
_cell.length_b   1.000
_cell.length_c   1.000
_cell.angle_alpha   90.00
_cell.angle_beta   90.00
_cell.angle_gamma   90.00
#
_symmetry.space_group_name_H-M   'P 1'
#
loop_
_entity.id
_entity.type
_entity.pdbx_description
1 polymer ?
#
loop_
_entity_poly.entity_id
_entity_poly.type
_entity_poly.pdbx_seq_one_letter_code
_entity_poly.pdbx_strand_id
1 'polypeptide(L)'
;MILLRALILFLFATLPVLAEGLSALARVDAMRSGLVSTGGGLELRLGLTQPVPWRVRLMDDPPRLVIDTREVDWAGAEVLAMVRPAVAMRAGSFRPGWSRLVLELDGPYRLDRAEMLTGDEPRIELALAPTDAASFAVETARPD
;
A
#
# COMPACT_ATOMS: atom_id res chain seq x y z
N MET A 1 -24.07 37.48 46.82
CA MET A 1 -24.53 37.39 45.41
C MET A 1 -23.39 37.60 44.41
N ILE A 2 -22.19 37.02 44.59
CA ILE A 2 -21.18 36.96 43.51
C ILE A 2 -20.32 35.67 43.63
N LEU A 3 -20.90 34.57 44.13
CA LEU A 3 -20.33 33.21 44.03
C LEU A 3 -20.44 32.65 42.58
N LEU A 4 -20.59 33.54 41.60
CA LEU A 4 -20.93 33.26 40.23
C LEU A 4 -20.11 34.16 39.30
N ARG A 5 -18.78 34.14 39.45
CA ARG A 5 -17.88 34.76 38.48
C ARG A 5 -16.85 33.75 38.04
N ALA A 6 -17.12 33.22 36.86
CA ALA A 6 -16.18 32.60 35.95
C ALA A 6 -15.68 31.20 36.32
N LEU A 7 -16.63 30.30 36.59
CA LEU A 7 -16.60 28.92 36.09
C LEU A 7 -16.71 28.92 34.56
N ILE A 8 -15.85 29.66 33.85
CA ILE A 8 -15.82 29.83 32.39
C ILE A 8 -14.36 29.80 31.97
N LEU A 9 -13.63 28.74 32.33
CA LEU A 9 -12.26 28.51 31.88
C LEU A 9 -11.93 27.01 31.76
N PHE A 10 -12.96 26.16 31.64
CA PHE A 10 -12.83 24.71 31.48
C PHE A 10 -13.60 24.18 30.27
N LEU A 11 -13.80 25.03 29.26
CA LEU A 11 -14.37 24.65 27.97
C LEU A 11 -13.36 24.97 26.84
N PHE A 12 -12.11 24.54 27.01
CA PHE A 12 -11.30 24.30 25.83
C PHE A 12 -11.86 23.05 25.16
N ALA A 13 -12.74 23.32 24.21
CA ALA A 13 -13.33 22.38 23.30
C ALA A 13 -12.28 21.36 22.86
N THR A 14 -12.51 20.10 23.20
CA THR A 14 -11.97 18.97 22.45
C THR A 14 -12.64 19.01 21.08
N LEU A 15 -12.19 19.92 20.22
CA LEU A 15 -12.52 19.89 18.80
C LEU A 15 -12.07 18.51 18.32
N PRO A 16 -12.94 17.69 17.72
CA PRO A 16 -12.48 16.53 17.02
C PRO A 16 -11.52 17.05 15.95
N VAL A 17 -10.24 16.72 16.07
CA VAL A 17 -9.32 16.84 14.95
C VAL A 17 -9.97 16.02 13.85
N LEU A 18 -10.55 16.71 12.86
CA LEU A 18 -10.94 16.07 11.62
C LEU A 18 -9.63 15.53 11.06
N ALA A 19 -9.43 14.22 11.19
CA ALA A 19 -8.40 13.55 10.42
C ALA A 19 -8.72 13.90 8.97
N GLU A 20 -7.84 14.67 8.32
CA GLU A 20 -8.00 14.96 6.90
C GLU A 20 -7.98 13.61 6.18
N GLY A 21 -9.17 13.16 5.77
CA GLY A 21 -9.35 11.91 5.07
C GLY A 21 -8.56 11.96 3.76
N LEU A 22 -8.16 10.80 3.25
CA LEU A 22 -7.59 10.69 1.91
C LEU A 22 -8.50 11.43 0.91
N SER A 23 -7.96 12.34 0.11
CA SER A 23 -8.69 12.92 -1.02
C SER A 23 -8.96 11.87 -2.10
N ALA A 24 -8.29 10.71 -2.03
CA ALA A 24 -8.36 9.59 -2.98
C ALA A 24 -8.12 10.04 -4.42
N LEU A 25 -6.90 10.52 -4.68
CA LEU A 25 -6.48 11.06 -5.98
C LEU A 25 -6.57 10.02 -7.10
N ALA A 26 -6.26 8.76 -6.83
CA ALA A 26 -6.35 7.67 -7.80
C ALA A 26 -7.17 6.50 -7.26
N ARG A 27 -7.72 5.66 -8.15
CA ARG A 27 -8.45 4.44 -7.79
C ARG A 27 -7.86 3.23 -8.51
N VAL A 28 -7.96 2.07 -7.88
CA VAL A 28 -7.63 0.79 -8.50
C VAL A 28 -8.67 0.42 -9.54
N ASP A 29 -8.20 -0.08 -10.69
CA ASP A 29 -9.03 -0.74 -11.69
C ASP A 29 -8.86 -2.25 -11.54
N ALA A 30 -9.85 -2.91 -10.95
CA ALA A 30 -9.80 -4.35 -10.67
C ALA A 30 -9.69 -5.20 -11.94
N MET A 31 -10.25 -4.76 -13.08
CA MET A 31 -10.20 -5.52 -14.33
C MET A 31 -8.82 -5.46 -14.99
N ARG A 32 -8.04 -4.42 -14.70
CA ARG A 32 -6.65 -4.25 -15.16
C ARG A 32 -5.62 -4.58 -14.09
N SER A 33 -6.04 -5.20 -12.98
CA SER A 33 -5.18 -5.57 -11.87
C SER A 33 -5.13 -7.08 -11.67
N GLY A 34 -3.98 -7.60 -11.25
CA GLY A 34 -3.81 -9.02 -11.01
C GLY A 34 -2.42 -9.38 -10.53
N LEU A 35 -2.33 -10.50 -9.83
CA LEU A 35 -1.09 -11.16 -9.47
C LEU A 35 -1.07 -12.53 -10.16
N VAL A 36 -0.03 -12.79 -10.95
CA VAL A 36 0.09 -14.02 -11.73
C VAL A 36 1.42 -14.70 -11.41
N SER A 37 1.38 -16.01 -11.17
CA SER A 37 2.59 -16.83 -11.12
C SER A 37 3.02 -17.18 -12.54
N THR A 38 4.27 -16.93 -12.86
CA THR A 38 4.93 -17.31 -14.11
C THR A 38 5.99 -18.37 -13.83
N GLY A 39 6.60 -18.93 -14.88
CA GLY A 39 7.72 -19.86 -14.71
C GLY A 39 8.96 -19.23 -14.06
N GLY A 40 9.07 -17.90 -14.08
CA GLY A 40 10.20 -17.14 -13.53
C GLY A 40 9.94 -16.49 -12.16
N GLY A 41 8.72 -16.56 -11.64
CA GLY A 41 8.33 -15.89 -10.40
C GLY A 41 6.94 -15.30 -10.49
N LEU A 42 6.76 -14.05 -10.07
CA LEU A 42 5.47 -13.36 -10.02
C LEU A 42 5.47 -12.11 -10.87
N GLU A 43 4.36 -11.88 -11.56
CA GLU A 43 4.04 -10.60 -12.19
C GLU A 43 2.84 -9.98 -11.49
N LEU A 44 3.03 -8.78 -10.95
CA LEU A 44 1.94 -7.96 -10.41
C LEU A 44 1.66 -6.82 -11.36
N ARG A 45 0.39 -6.67 -11.75
CA ARG A 45 -0.12 -5.48 -12.42
C ARG A 45 -1.17 -4.83 -11.53
N LEU A 46 -1.05 -3.52 -11.35
CA LEU A 46 -2.00 -2.71 -10.60
C LEU A 46 -2.45 -1.57 -11.49
N GLY A 47 -3.60 -1.74 -12.12
CA GLY A 47 -4.24 -0.71 -12.95
C GLY A 47 -4.74 0.45 -12.08
N LEU A 48 -4.45 1.68 -12.50
CA LEU A 48 -4.84 2.90 -11.80
C LEU A 48 -5.61 3.83 -12.75
N THR A 49 -6.42 4.72 -12.16
CA THR A 49 -7.12 5.77 -12.92
C THR A 49 -6.20 6.92 -13.34
N GLN A 50 -5.09 7.13 -12.62
CA GLN A 50 -4.08 8.13 -12.94
C GLN A 50 -2.73 7.73 -12.31
N PRO A 51 -1.60 8.17 -12.88
CA PRO A 51 -0.29 7.94 -12.27
C PRO A 51 -0.17 8.73 -10.96
N VAL A 52 0.52 8.14 -9.98
CA VAL A 52 0.76 8.74 -8.67
C VAL A 52 2.20 8.50 -8.22
N PRO A 53 2.80 9.38 -7.40
CA PRO A 53 4.02 9.03 -6.68
C PRO A 53 3.82 7.77 -5.86
N TRP A 54 4.82 6.88 -5.88
CA TRP A 54 4.73 5.57 -5.25
C TRP A 54 6.11 5.05 -4.87
N ARG A 55 6.12 4.01 -4.03
CA ARG A 55 7.32 3.25 -3.65
C ARG A 55 6.93 1.81 -3.36
N VAL A 56 7.89 0.90 -3.53
CA VAL A 56 7.74 -0.52 -3.23
C VAL A 56 8.82 -0.96 -2.26
N ARG A 57 8.49 -1.90 -1.39
CA ARG A 57 9.42 -2.53 -0.44
C ARG A 57 9.05 -3.99 -0.22
N LEU A 58 10.07 -4.78 0.08
CA LEU A 58 9.93 -6.12 0.64
C LEU A 58 10.21 -6.10 2.14
N MET A 59 9.43 -6.84 2.92
CA MET A 59 9.63 -7.04 4.36
C MET A 59 9.69 -8.53 4.66
N ASP A 60 10.56 -8.92 5.58
CA ASP A 60 10.61 -10.25 6.16
C ASP A 60 9.73 -10.35 7.41
N ASP A 61 9.58 -11.58 7.91
CA ASP A 61 8.84 -11.93 9.12
C ASP A 61 7.37 -11.46 9.18
N PRO A 62 6.44 -12.08 8.41
CA PRO A 62 6.63 -12.93 7.21
C PRO A 62 6.97 -12.14 5.93
N PRO A 63 7.34 -12.83 4.83
CA PRO A 63 7.55 -12.22 3.51
C PRO A 63 6.35 -11.40 3.04
N ARG A 64 6.56 -10.11 2.82
CA ARG A 64 5.52 -9.16 2.39
C ARG A 64 6.04 -8.23 1.31
N LEU A 65 5.20 -8.01 0.30
CA LEU A 65 5.33 -6.92 -0.65
C LEU A 65 4.49 -5.74 -0.16
N VAL A 66 5.11 -4.58 -0.02
CA VAL A 66 4.48 -3.34 0.42
C VAL A 66 4.56 -2.32 -0.71
N ILE A 67 3.41 -1.77 -1.10
CA ILE A 67 3.29 -0.70 -2.09
C ILE A 67 2.67 0.51 -1.39
N ASP A 68 3.42 1.60 -1.29
CA ASP A 68 2.90 2.87 -0.79
C ASP A 68 2.67 3.82 -1.97
N THR A 69 1.55 4.51 -1.96
CA THR A 69 1.14 5.43 -3.03
C THR A 69 0.63 6.74 -2.46
N ARG A 70 0.71 7.80 -3.26
CA ARG A 70 0.07 9.07 -2.93
C ARG A 70 -1.44 8.95 -3.16
N GLU A 71 -2.15 8.71 -2.06
CA GLU A 71 -3.62 8.70 -1.97
C GLU A 71 -4.34 7.88 -3.04
N VAL A 72 -4.06 6.57 -3.11
CA VAL A 72 -4.89 5.62 -3.87
C VAL A 72 -6.03 5.08 -3.00
N ASP A 73 -7.23 5.04 -3.55
CA ASP A 73 -8.34 4.22 -3.07
C ASP A 73 -8.15 2.77 -3.56
N TRP A 74 -8.10 1.85 -2.59
CA TRP A 74 -7.78 0.44 -2.80
C TRP A 74 -8.99 -0.44 -3.08
N ALA A 75 -10.20 0.12 -3.17
CA ALA A 75 -11.38 -0.64 -3.56
C ALA A 75 -11.15 -1.41 -4.88
N GLY A 76 -11.30 -2.74 -4.86
CA GLY A 76 -11.06 -3.61 -6.00
C GLY A 76 -9.67 -4.25 -6.05
N ALA A 77 -8.74 -3.86 -5.17
CA ALA A 77 -7.41 -4.48 -5.07
C ALA A 77 -7.46 -5.92 -4.54
N GLU A 78 -8.60 -6.36 -3.98
CA GLU A 78 -8.80 -7.72 -3.44
C GLU A 78 -8.52 -8.81 -4.48
N VAL A 79 -8.65 -8.48 -5.77
CA VAL A 79 -8.30 -9.36 -6.89
C VAL A 79 -6.85 -9.88 -6.81
N LEU A 80 -5.93 -9.10 -6.22
CA LEU A 80 -4.52 -9.47 -6.05
C LEU A 80 -4.31 -10.62 -5.06
N ALA A 81 -5.30 -10.89 -4.20
CA ALA A 81 -5.24 -11.92 -3.16
C ALA A 81 -6.22 -13.07 -3.38
N MET A 82 -6.88 -13.13 -4.53
CA MET A 82 -7.83 -14.20 -4.85
C MET A 82 -7.14 -15.54 -5.14
N VAL A 83 -5.87 -15.52 -5.52
CA VAL A 83 -5.10 -16.71 -5.89
C VAL A 83 -3.73 -16.71 -5.26
N ARG A 84 -3.19 -17.93 -5.07
CA ARG A 84 -1.78 -18.11 -4.72
C ARG A 84 -0.92 -17.45 -5.79
N PRO A 85 0.18 -16.80 -5.38
CA PRO A 85 0.90 -16.97 -4.12
C PRO A 85 0.62 -15.91 -3.05
N ALA A 86 -0.37 -15.03 -3.23
CA ALA A 86 -0.82 -14.15 -2.16
C ALA A 86 -1.49 -14.97 -1.05
N VAL A 87 -1.04 -14.77 0.19
CA VAL A 87 -1.57 -15.44 1.39
C VAL A 87 -2.61 -14.56 2.09
N ALA A 88 -2.32 -13.26 2.18
CA ALA A 88 -3.19 -12.28 2.79
C ALA A 88 -2.96 -10.89 2.17
N MET A 89 -3.98 -10.04 2.23
CA MET A 89 -3.89 -8.65 1.79
C MET A 89 -4.42 -7.71 2.86
N ARG A 90 -3.75 -6.56 2.99
CA ARG A 90 -4.22 -5.43 3.80
C ARG A 90 -4.03 -4.16 2.99
N ALA A 91 -5.00 -3.26 3.04
CA ALA A 91 -4.90 -1.98 2.35
C ALA A 91 -5.58 -0.87 3.16
N GLY A 92 -5.10 0.37 3.04
CA GLY A 92 -5.72 1.52 3.69
C GLY A 92 -4.81 2.75 3.80
N SER A 93 -5.24 3.74 4.58
CA SER A 93 -4.42 4.90 4.93
C SER A 93 -3.20 4.49 5.74
N PHE A 94 -2.04 5.03 5.41
CA PHE A 94 -0.78 4.72 6.10
C PHE A 94 -0.21 5.91 6.85
N ARG A 95 -0.15 7.08 6.20
CA ARG A 95 0.30 8.37 6.73
C ARG A 95 -0.51 9.48 6.05
N PRO A 96 -0.54 10.71 6.58
CA PRO A 96 -1.17 11.82 5.88
C PRO A 96 -0.67 11.92 4.43
N GLY A 97 -1.61 11.91 3.49
CA GLY A 97 -1.35 11.91 2.04
C GLY A 97 -0.83 10.60 1.44
N TRP A 98 -0.77 9.49 2.20
CA TRP A 98 -0.28 8.21 1.68
C TRP A 98 -1.22 7.07 2.04
N SER A 99 -1.44 6.19 1.08
CA SER A 99 -2.11 4.92 1.30
C SER A 99 -1.17 3.76 0.99
N ARG A 100 -1.43 2.60 1.60
CA ARG A 100 -0.56 1.43 1.56
C ARG A 100 -1.36 0.20 1.21
N LEU A 101 -0.82 -0.60 0.31
CA LEU A 101 -1.19 -1.98 0.05
C LEU A 101 -0.07 -2.88 0.58
N VAL A 102 -0.45 -3.95 1.29
CA VAL A 102 0.45 -5.00 1.76
C VAL A 102 -0.08 -6.34 1.27
N LEU A 103 0.75 -7.09 0.55
CA LEU A 103 0.52 -8.47 0.16
C LEU A 103 1.49 -9.36 0.93
N GLU A 104 0.97 -10.26 1.76
CA GLU A 104 1.74 -11.37 2.32
C GLU A 104 1.94 -12.42 1.22
N LEU A 105 3.19 -12.82 1.01
CA LEU A 105 3.60 -13.78 -0.02
C LEU A 105 3.85 -15.14 0.62
N ASP A 106 3.68 -16.21 -0.15
CA ASP A 106 3.91 -17.58 0.33
C ASP A 106 5.40 -17.98 0.43
N GLY A 107 6.31 -17.05 0.15
CA GLY A 107 7.75 -17.26 0.26
C GLY A 107 8.59 -16.01 0.02
N PRO A 108 9.91 -16.12 0.14
CA PRO A 108 10.87 -15.07 -0.19
C PRO A 108 10.93 -14.81 -1.71
N TYR A 109 10.75 -13.56 -2.08
CA TYR A 109 10.89 -13.07 -3.45
C TYR A 109 11.76 -11.81 -3.47
N ARG A 110 12.63 -11.69 -4.47
CA ARG A 110 13.42 -10.48 -4.74
C ARG A 110 12.75 -9.63 -5.81
N LEU A 111 12.94 -8.32 -5.75
CA LEU A 111 12.39 -7.40 -6.75
C LEU A 111 13.30 -7.33 -7.99
N ASP A 112 12.79 -7.80 -9.13
CA ASP A 112 13.49 -7.75 -10.42
C ASP A 112 13.18 -6.47 -11.20
N ARG A 113 11.92 -6.05 -11.16
CA ARG A 113 11.45 -4.85 -11.85
C ARG A 113 10.35 -4.16 -11.06
N ALA A 114 10.37 -2.84 -11.10
CA ALA A 114 9.33 -1.97 -10.59
C ALA A 114 9.19 -0.74 -11.49
N GLU A 115 8.03 -0.58 -12.12
CA GLU A 115 7.78 0.56 -13.03
C GLU A 115 6.36 1.12 -12.90
N MET A 116 6.24 2.44 -13.11
CA MET A 116 4.95 3.11 -13.29
C MET A 116 4.84 3.54 -14.75
N LEU A 117 3.81 3.01 -15.41
CA LEU A 117 3.45 3.42 -16.75
C LEU A 117 2.38 4.52 -16.66
N THR A 118 2.59 5.62 -17.38
CA THR A 118 1.83 6.87 -17.21
C THR A 118 0.94 7.22 -18.41
N GLY A 119 0.83 6.34 -19.40
CA GLY A 119 0.01 6.55 -20.61
C GLY A 119 -1.49 6.46 -20.35
N ASP A 120 -2.28 6.22 -21.41
CA ASP A 120 -3.75 6.18 -21.35
C ASP A 120 -4.30 5.12 -20.37
N GLU A 121 -3.50 4.10 -20.09
CA GLU A 121 -3.77 3.07 -19.08
C GLU A 121 -2.69 3.07 -17.99
N PRO A 122 -2.77 4.00 -17.01
CA PRO A 122 -1.79 4.09 -15.95
C PRO A 122 -1.76 2.83 -15.09
N ARG A 123 -0.57 2.35 -14.76
CA ARG A 123 -0.42 1.15 -13.91
C ARG A 123 0.96 1.02 -13.30
N ILE A 124 1.02 0.34 -12.16
CA ILE A 124 2.27 -0.18 -11.58
C ILE A 124 2.47 -1.61 -12.07
N GLU A 125 3.65 -1.91 -12.60
CA GLU A 125 4.07 -3.26 -12.97
C GLU A 125 5.29 -3.68 -12.14
N LEU A 126 5.19 -4.85 -11.50
CA LEU A 126 6.27 -5.44 -10.72
C LEU A 126 6.58 -6.84 -11.23
N ALA A 127 7.87 -7.15 -11.33
CA ALA A 127 8.36 -8.51 -11.54
C ALA A 127 9.15 -8.94 -10.31
N LEU A 128 8.79 -10.09 -9.77
CA LEU A 128 9.40 -10.69 -8.59
C LEU A 128 9.95 -12.06 -8.96
N ALA A 129 11.17 -12.38 -8.54
CA ALA A 129 11.74 -13.72 -8.73
C ALA A 129 11.88 -14.42 -7.37
N PRO A 130 11.70 -15.74 -7.28
CA PRO A 130 11.98 -16.48 -6.05
C PRO A 130 13.43 -16.26 -5.63
N THR A 131 13.66 -16.16 -4.33
CA THR A 131 15.00 -16.07 -3.76
C THR A 131 15.09 -16.92 -2.50
N ASP A 132 16.29 -17.11 -1.96
CA ASP A 132 16.46 -17.81 -0.69
C ASP A 132 16.27 -16.86 0.51
N ALA A 133 16.02 -17.43 1.69
CA ALA A 133 15.74 -16.65 2.89
C ALA A 133 16.90 -15.75 3.34
N ALA A 134 18.15 -16.15 3.10
CA ALA A 134 19.32 -15.36 3.50
C ALA A 134 19.48 -14.13 2.59
N SER A 135 19.35 -14.33 1.28
CA SER A 135 19.34 -13.22 0.31
C SER A 135 18.18 -12.26 0.56
N PHE A 136 16.99 -12.79 0.86
CA PHE A 136 15.81 -11.98 1.18
C PHE A 136 16.03 -11.12 2.44
N ALA A 137 16.51 -11.71 3.53
CA ALA A 137 16.77 -10.97 4.77
C ALA A 137 17.77 -9.81 4.59
N VAL A 138 18.78 -10.00 3.73
CA VAL A 138 19.73 -8.92 3.39
C VAL A 138 19.05 -7.80 2.60
N GLU A 139 18.12 -8.13 1.71
CA GLU A 139 17.37 -7.16 0.91
C GLU A 139 16.40 -6.35 1.80
N THR A 140 15.69 -7.01 2.72
CA THR A 140 14.67 -6.38 3.59
C THR A 140 15.27 -5.57 4.74
N ALA A 141 16.52 -5.83 5.13
CA ALA A 141 17.22 -5.09 6.19
C ALA A 141 17.63 -3.66 5.79
N ARG A 142 17.45 -3.25 4.53
CA ARG A 142 17.82 -1.92 4.06
C ARG A 142 16.91 -0.83 4.65
N PRO A 143 17.47 0.26 5.21
CA PRO A 143 16.67 1.36 5.76
C PRO A 143 15.98 2.20 4.66
N ASP A 144 14.96 2.94 5.08
CA ASP A 144 14.16 3.90 4.28
C ASP A 144 14.99 5.05 3.68
#